data_AF-A0AAD2TRA9-F1
#
_entry.id   AF-A0AAD2TRA9-F1
#
_cell.length_a   1.000
_cell.length_b   1.000
_cell.length_c   1.000
_cell.angle_alpha   90.00
_cell.angle_beta   90.00
_cell.angle_gamma   90.00
#
_symmetry.space_group_name_H-M   'P 1'
#
loop_
_entity.id
_entity.type
_entity.pdbx_description
1 polymer ?
#
loop_
_entity_poly.entity_id
_entity_poly.type
_entity_poly.pdbx_seq_one_letter_code
_entity_poly.pdbx_strand_id
1 'polypeptide(L)'
;MKRFGMAVAALLMCATMSFAQKPSLSREPFVVSTEKLANYLQLTPSQLDEVANINEYFIEMQNASVKASAKLQDKKMYQAVYGNLKLMKKALSPDQYRKYVTLLNITNNNNRTLGVNTFPEVYLADNASK
;
A
#
# COMPACT_ATOMS: atom_id res chain seq x y z
N MET A 1 -59.02 -5.70 -17.41
CA MET A 1 -58.77 -6.02 -15.98
C MET A 1 -57.28 -6.25 -15.81
N LYS A 2 -56.62 -5.45 -14.94
CA LYS A 2 -55.89 -5.92 -13.75
C LYS A 2 -54.64 -6.76 -14.13
N ARG A 3 -53.38 -6.39 -13.84
CA ARG A 3 -52.80 -5.57 -12.76
C ARG A 3 -51.37 -5.15 -13.16
N PHE A 4 -51.04 -3.88 -12.97
CA PHE A 4 -49.67 -3.43 -12.79
C PHE A 4 -49.13 -4.00 -11.48
N GLY A 5 -47.89 -4.49 -11.49
CA GLY A 5 -47.14 -4.72 -10.25
C GLY A 5 -46.26 -5.95 -10.27
N MET A 6 -44.96 -5.77 -10.51
CA MET A 6 -43.96 -6.28 -9.58
C MET A 6 -42.64 -5.53 -9.79
N ALA A 7 -42.14 -4.97 -8.69
CA ALA A 7 -40.91 -4.22 -8.61
C ALA A 7 -39.70 -5.08 -8.99
N VAL A 8 -38.84 -4.57 -9.86
CA VAL A 8 -37.42 -4.95 -9.85
C VAL A 8 -36.72 -3.82 -9.13
N ALA A 9 -36.48 -4.06 -7.85
CA ALA A 9 -35.73 -3.20 -6.97
C ALA A 9 -34.43 -2.78 -7.66
N ALA A 10 -34.22 -1.48 -7.78
CA ALA A 10 -32.93 -0.92 -8.10
C ALA A 10 -31.93 -1.52 -7.10
N LEU A 11 -31.02 -2.37 -7.59
CA LEU A 11 -29.80 -2.72 -6.90
C LEU A 11 -28.94 -1.45 -6.84
N LEU A 12 -29.34 -0.51 -5.98
CA LEU A 12 -28.45 0.41 -5.33
C LEU A 12 -27.52 -0.45 -4.49
N MET A 13 -26.49 -1.00 -5.14
CA MET A 13 -25.27 -1.36 -4.46
C MET A 13 -24.74 -0.04 -3.91
N CYS A 14 -25.19 0.33 -2.71
CA CYS A 14 -24.41 1.17 -1.83
C CYS A 14 -23.08 0.42 -1.64
N ALA A 15 -22.12 0.70 -2.52
CA ALA A 15 -20.72 0.53 -2.17
C ALA A 15 -20.56 1.40 -0.93
N THR A 16 -20.57 0.75 0.24
CA THR A 16 -20.28 1.39 1.51
C THR A 16 -18.87 1.94 1.39
N MET A 17 -18.74 3.19 0.95
CA MET A 17 -17.50 3.92 1.08
C MET A 17 -17.29 4.08 2.57
N SER A 18 -16.36 3.29 3.12
CA SER A 18 -15.88 3.44 4.50
C SER A 18 -15.23 4.82 4.64
N PHE A 19 -16.05 5.84 4.85
CA PHE A 19 -15.61 7.15 5.28
C PHE A 19 -15.25 7.04 6.77
N ALA A 20 -14.01 7.40 7.10
CA ALA A 20 -13.44 7.54 8.45
C ALA A 20 -12.77 6.32 9.12
N GLN A 21 -12.32 5.30 8.39
CA GLN A 21 -11.31 4.38 8.93
C GLN A 21 -9.92 4.92 8.59
N LYS A 22 -9.06 5.16 9.60
CA LYS A 22 -7.65 5.51 9.38
C LYS A 22 -7.06 4.49 8.38
N PRO A 23 -6.33 4.93 7.34
CA PRO A 23 -5.84 4.03 6.31
C PRO A 23 -4.96 2.96 6.96
N SER A 24 -5.46 1.73 7.03
CA SER A 24 -4.74 0.62 7.66
C SER A 24 -3.48 0.31 6.85
N LEU A 25 -2.33 0.29 7.53
CA LEU A 25 -1.06 -0.07 6.95
C LEU A 25 -0.86 -1.59 7.04
N SER A 26 -0.24 -2.19 6.03
CA SER A 26 0.22 -3.57 6.12
C SER A 26 1.32 -3.70 7.19
N ARG A 27 1.40 -4.89 7.79
CA ARG A 27 2.50 -5.26 8.69
C ARG A 27 3.74 -5.74 7.92
N GLU A 28 3.56 -6.10 6.66
CA GLU A 28 4.65 -6.48 5.77
C GLU A 28 5.47 -5.25 5.36
N PRO A 29 6.81 -5.27 5.55
CA PRO A 29 7.67 -4.16 5.19
C PRO A 29 7.61 -3.80 3.71
N PHE A 30 7.63 -2.50 3.41
CA PHE A 30 7.93 -2.00 2.07
C PHE A 30 9.44 -2.09 1.84
N VAL A 31 9.86 -3.09 1.05
CA VAL A 31 11.27 -3.29 0.67
C VAL A 31 11.39 -3.08 -0.82
N VAL A 32 12.06 -1.99 -1.22
CA VAL A 32 12.45 -1.71 -2.60
C VAL A 32 13.93 -1.37 -2.61
N SER A 33 14.69 -1.90 -3.57
CA SER A 33 16.08 -1.47 -3.73
C SER A 33 16.10 -0.04 -4.27
N THR A 34 17.12 0.73 -3.86
CA THR A 34 17.33 2.09 -4.36
C THR A 34 17.43 2.12 -5.88
N GLU A 35 18.06 1.11 -6.50
CA GLU A 35 18.17 1.01 -7.96
C GLU A 35 16.80 0.92 -8.66
N LYS A 36 15.90 0.04 -8.17
CA LYS A 36 14.55 -0.08 -8.72
C LYS A 36 13.75 1.20 -8.53
N LEU A 37 13.91 1.83 -7.37
CA LEU A 37 13.29 3.11 -7.06
C LEU A 37 13.81 4.21 -7.98
N ALA A 38 15.13 4.24 -8.23
CA ALA A 38 15.78 5.18 -9.12
C ALA A 38 15.28 5.06 -10.56
N ASN A 39 15.18 3.83 -11.06
CA ASN A 39 14.66 3.56 -12.39
C ASN A 39 13.18 3.95 -12.53
N TYR A 40 12.34 3.58 -11.55
CA TYR A 40 10.91 3.87 -11.60
C TYR A 40 10.60 5.38 -11.53
N LEU A 41 11.31 6.09 -10.65
CA LEU A 41 11.14 7.53 -10.46
C LEU A 41 11.91 8.36 -11.49
N GLN A 42 12.81 7.76 -12.27
CA GLN A 42 13.74 8.46 -13.16
C GLN A 42 14.51 9.53 -12.38
N LEU A 43 15.20 9.09 -11.32
CA LEU A 43 15.99 10.00 -10.48
C LEU A 43 17.16 10.60 -11.26
N THR A 44 17.44 11.86 -11.00
CA THR A 44 18.69 12.47 -11.48
C THR A 44 19.85 11.97 -10.63
N PRO A 45 21.11 12.02 -11.14
CA PRO A 45 22.28 11.66 -10.35
C PRO A 45 22.36 12.40 -9.01
N SER A 46 21.94 13.68 -8.98
CA SER A 46 21.93 14.50 -7.77
C SER A 46 20.89 14.08 -6.73
N GLN A 47 19.89 13.28 -7.09
CA GLN A 47 18.86 12.78 -6.19
C GLN A 47 19.19 11.39 -5.61
N LEU A 48 20.12 10.65 -6.23
CA LEU A 48 20.36 9.24 -5.91
C LEU A 48 20.76 9.04 -4.45
N ASP A 49 21.75 9.78 -3.97
CA ASP A 49 22.28 9.62 -2.61
C ASP A 49 21.23 9.98 -1.55
N GLU A 50 20.50 11.08 -1.76
CA GLU A 50 19.46 11.50 -0.82
C GLU A 50 18.32 10.47 -0.77
N VAL A 51 17.85 9.97 -1.92
CA VAL A 51 16.80 8.95 -1.97
C VAL A 51 17.28 7.61 -1.41
N ALA A 52 18.54 7.24 -1.64
CA ALA A 52 19.14 6.04 -1.05
C ALA A 52 19.11 6.10 0.48
N ASN A 53 19.59 7.21 1.05
CA ASN A 53 19.64 7.43 2.48
C ASN A 53 18.24 7.43 3.11
N ILE A 54 17.26 8.07 2.45
CA ILE A 54 15.87 8.06 2.94
C ILE A 54 15.29 6.65 2.89
N ASN A 55 15.56 5.88 1.83
CA ASN A 55 15.07 4.51 1.68
C ASN A 55 15.67 3.57 2.73
N GLU A 56 16.97 3.66 3.01
CA GLU A 56 17.62 2.91 4.08
C GLU A 56 17.04 3.25 5.45
N TYR A 57 16.91 4.54 5.76
CA TYR A 57 16.29 5.00 7.00
C TYR A 57 14.83 4.50 7.13
N PHE A 58 14.06 4.50 6.04
CA PHE A 58 12.70 3.98 6.05
C PHE A 58 12.66 2.48 6.36
N ILE A 59 13.56 1.69 5.77
CA ILE A 59 13.68 0.25 6.06
C ILE A 59 14.01 0.02 7.54
N GLU A 60 14.95 0.79 8.10
CA GLU A 60 15.29 0.72 9.54
C GLU A 60 14.07 1.02 10.42
N MET A 61 13.35 2.10 10.14
CA MET A 61 12.17 2.51 10.92
C MET A 61 11.02 1.51 10.81
N GLN A 62 10.82 0.91 9.63
CA GLN A 62 9.85 -0.18 9.46
C GLN A 62 10.25 -1.41 10.28
N ASN A 63 11.51 -1.84 10.21
CA ASN A 63 12.02 -2.97 10.99
C ASN A 63 11.87 -2.74 12.51
N ALA A 64 12.14 -1.52 12.97
CA ALA A 64 11.94 -1.12 14.37
C ALA A 64 10.45 -1.12 14.77
N SER A 65 9.54 -0.86 13.83
CA SER A 65 8.08 -0.97 14.07
C SER A 65 7.64 -2.42 14.18
N VAL A 66 8.15 -3.31 13.33
CA VAL A 66 7.82 -4.75 13.33
C VAL A 66 8.26 -5.41 14.64
N LYS A 67 9.43 -5.02 15.16
CA LYS A 67 9.96 -5.51 16.45
C LYS A 67 9.29 -4.91 17.69
N ALA A 68 8.40 -3.93 17.53
CA ALA A 68 7.72 -3.30 18.66
C ALA A 68 6.62 -4.20 19.23
N SER A 69 6.17 -3.89 20.45
CA SER A 69 5.00 -4.57 21.02
C SER A 69 3.77 -4.37 20.13
N ALA A 70 2.85 -5.34 20.13
CA ALA A 70 1.63 -5.29 19.32
C ALA A 70 0.83 -3.98 19.52
N LYS A 71 0.84 -3.43 20.74
CA LYS A 71 0.19 -2.14 21.07
C LYS A 71 0.85 -0.92 20.42
N LEU A 72 2.13 -1.00 20.09
CA LEU A 72 2.93 0.11 19.54
C LEU A 72 3.30 -0.06 18.08
N GLN A 73 3.19 -1.27 17.53
CA GLN A 73 3.57 -1.60 16.16
C GLN A 73 2.89 -0.66 15.14
N ASP A 74 1.56 -0.56 15.16
CA ASP A 74 0.82 0.31 14.24
C ASP A 74 1.28 1.77 14.34
N LYS A 75 1.40 2.29 15.57
CA LYS A 75 1.84 3.68 15.81
C LYS A 75 3.22 3.94 15.20
N LYS A 76 4.17 3.03 15.42
CA LYS A 76 5.53 3.16 14.88
C LYS A 76 5.54 3.01 13.36
N MET A 77 4.73 2.13 12.79
CA MET A 77 4.62 1.98 11.34
C MET A 77 4.06 3.27 10.70
N TYR A 78 3.01 3.88 11.29
CA TYR A 78 2.52 5.19 10.85
C TYR A 78 3.62 6.28 10.92
N GLN A 79 4.41 6.30 11.98
CA GLN A 79 5.52 7.25 12.12
C GLN A 79 6.60 7.03 11.05
N ALA A 80 6.96 5.78 10.77
CA ALA A 80 7.91 5.42 9.73
C ALA A 80 7.42 5.89 8.35
N VAL A 81 6.18 5.54 7.99
CA VAL A 81 5.57 5.93 6.70
C VAL A 81 5.46 7.44 6.57
N TYR A 82 4.99 8.14 7.60
CA TYR A 82 4.86 9.59 7.57
C TYR A 82 6.21 10.31 7.49
N GLY A 83 7.21 9.87 8.26
CA GLY A 83 8.56 10.40 8.22
C GLY A 83 9.19 10.25 6.84
N ASN A 84 9.07 9.06 6.26
CA ASN A 84 9.52 8.76 4.91
C ASN A 84 8.85 9.63 3.84
N LEU A 85 7.51 9.75 3.87
CA LEU A 85 6.77 10.63 2.94
C LEU A 85 7.23 12.09 3.04
N LYS A 86 7.47 12.58 4.25
CA LYS A 86 7.97 13.94 4.47
C LYS A 86 9.36 14.17 3.88
N LEU A 87 10.26 13.19 4.03
CA LEU A 87 11.62 13.27 3.49
C LEU A 87 11.63 13.15 1.97
N MET A 88 10.92 12.17 1.41
CA MET A 88 10.79 11.99 -0.05
C MET A 88 10.17 13.21 -0.72
N LYS A 89 9.23 13.91 -0.08
CA LYS A 89 8.64 15.15 -0.61
C LYS A 89 9.69 16.27 -0.80
N LYS A 90 10.77 16.26 -0.02
CA LYS A 90 11.86 17.25 -0.14
C LYS A 90 12.86 16.87 -1.24
N ALA A 91 13.18 15.58 -1.34
CA ALA A 91 14.18 15.06 -2.28
C ALA A 91 13.65 14.95 -3.73
N LEU A 92 12.34 14.79 -3.90
CA LEU A 92 11.71 14.50 -5.20
C LEU A 92 11.01 15.71 -5.80
N SER A 93 10.96 15.76 -7.13
CA SER A 93 10.07 16.66 -7.85
C SER A 93 8.60 16.32 -7.56
N PRO A 94 7.65 17.24 -7.79
CA PRO A 94 6.22 16.97 -7.56
C PRO A 94 5.71 15.71 -8.30
N ASP A 95 6.22 15.46 -9.50
CA ASP A 95 5.80 14.33 -10.34
C ASP A 95 6.38 13.01 -9.83
N GLN A 96 7.66 13.02 -9.45
CA GLN A 96 8.32 11.89 -8.81
C GLN A 96 7.67 11.54 -7.48
N TYR A 97 7.34 12.55 -6.65
CA TYR A 97 6.67 12.34 -5.37
C TYR A 97 5.29 11.69 -5.56
N ARG A 98 4.50 12.12 -6.55
CA ARG A 98 3.21 11.46 -6.85
C ARG A 98 3.39 10.00 -7.26
N LYS A 99 4.35 9.69 -8.13
CA LYS A 99 4.68 8.30 -8.50
C LYS A 99 5.10 7.48 -7.27
N TYR A 100 5.91 8.07 -6.39
CA TYR A 100 6.36 7.42 -5.17
C TYR A 100 5.20 7.07 -4.22
N VAL A 101 4.30 8.03 -3.95
CA VAL A 101 3.12 7.79 -3.11
C VAL A 101 2.22 6.72 -3.72
N THR A 102 2.02 6.73 -5.04
CA THR A 102 1.25 5.70 -5.75
C THR A 102 1.89 4.32 -5.56
N LEU A 103 3.20 4.20 -5.75
CA LEU A 103 3.93 2.95 -5.54
C LEU A 103 3.75 2.43 -4.10
N LEU A 104 3.95 3.30 -3.11
CA LEU A 104 3.80 2.94 -1.70
C LEU A 104 2.36 2.46 -1.37
N ASN A 105 1.36 3.14 -1.91
CA ASN A 105 -0.05 2.78 -1.73
C ASN A 105 -0.40 1.44 -2.39
N ILE A 106 0.07 1.21 -3.62
CA ILE A 106 -0.14 -0.05 -4.33
C ILE A 106 0.52 -1.20 -3.57
N THR A 107 1.77 -1.04 -3.14
CA THR A 107 2.46 -2.08 -2.34
C THR A 107 1.75 -2.33 -1.02
N ASN A 108 1.32 -1.28 -0.31
CA ASN A 108 0.55 -1.44 0.93
C ASN A 108 -0.75 -2.21 0.71
N ASN A 109 -1.50 -1.90 -0.36
CA ASN A 109 -2.74 -2.60 -0.68
C ASN A 109 -2.48 -4.06 -1.08
N ASN A 110 -1.46 -4.32 -1.91
CA ASN A 110 -1.08 -5.68 -2.29
C ASN A 110 -0.70 -6.51 -1.07
N ASN A 111 0.11 -5.96 -0.17
CA ASN A 111 0.52 -6.65 1.05
C ASN A 111 -0.67 -6.91 1.99
N ARG A 112 -1.68 -6.03 2.01
CA ARG A 112 -2.93 -6.29 2.74
C ARG A 112 -3.74 -7.41 2.10
N THR A 113 -3.88 -7.41 0.78
CA THR A 113 -4.64 -8.44 0.06
C THR A 113 -3.98 -9.81 0.15
N LEU A 114 -2.64 -9.86 0.11
CA LEU A 114 -1.85 -11.09 0.22
C LEU A 114 -1.65 -11.56 1.67
N GLY A 115 -1.65 -10.64 2.65
CA GLY A 115 -1.55 -10.94 4.07
C GLY A 115 -2.88 -11.31 4.75
N VAL A 116 -4.00 -11.12 4.06
CA VAL A 116 -5.27 -11.78 4.39
C VAL A 116 -5.21 -13.15 3.71
N ASN A 117 -5.47 -14.23 4.46
CA ASN A 117 -5.58 -15.61 3.97
C ASN A 117 -6.76 -15.78 2.98
N THR A 118 -6.70 -15.09 1.84
CA THR A 118 -7.70 -15.10 0.78
C THR A 118 -7.00 -15.05 -0.57
N PHE A 119 -6.19 -16.07 -0.85
CA PHE A 119 -6.48 -16.76 -2.09
C PHE A 119 -7.67 -17.67 -1.76
N PRO A 120 -8.86 -17.49 -2.39
CA PRO A 120 -9.81 -18.57 -2.43
C PRO A 120 -9.05 -19.78 -2.97
N GLU A 121 -8.94 -20.85 -2.18
CA GLU A 121 -8.38 -22.15 -2.56
C GLU A 121 -8.89 -22.64 -3.93
N VAL A 122 -10.03 -22.10 -4.36
CA VAL A 122 -10.69 -22.27 -5.65
C VAL A 122 -9.79 -21.99 -6.87
N TYR A 123 -8.75 -21.14 -6.78
CA TYR A 123 -7.86 -20.91 -7.94
C TYR A 123 -6.69 -21.89 -8.06
N LEU A 124 -6.44 -22.72 -7.05
CA LEU A 124 -5.36 -23.71 -7.06
C LEU A 124 -5.85 -25.13 -7.43
N ALA A 125 -7.16 -25.37 -7.42
CA ALA A 125 -7.76 -26.60 -7.89
C ALA A 125 -8.34 -26.38 -9.30
N ASP A 126 -7.56 -26.70 -10.35
CA ASP A 126 -8.09 -27.24 -11.62
C ASP A 126 -7.00 -27.49 -12.69
N ASN A 127 -5.76 -27.07 -12.48
CA ASN A 127 -4.66 -27.39 -13.40
C ASN A 127 -3.94 -28.72 -13.10
N ALA A 128 -4.44 -29.51 -12.16
CA ALA A 128 -4.06 -30.91 -12.00
C ALA A 128 -5.12 -31.81 -12.67
N SER A 129 -5.36 -31.61 -13.96
CA SER A 129 -6.17 -32.52 -14.77
C SER A 129 -5.33 -33.13 -15.90
N LYS A 130 -4.81 -34.33 -15.65
CA LYS A 130 -4.87 -35.55 -16.48
C LYS A 130 -3.76 -36.54 -16.14
#